data_AF-A0A524QVT4-F1
#
_entry.id   AF-A0A524QVT4-F1
#
_cell.length_a   1.000
_cell.length_b   1.000
_cell.length_c   1.000
_cell.angle_alpha   90.00
_cell.angle_beta   90.00
_cell.angle_gamma   90.00
#
_symmetry.space_group_name_H-M   'P 1'
#
loop_
_entity.id
_entity.type
_entity.pdbx_description
1 polymer ?
#
loop_
_entity_poly.entity_id
_entity_poly.type
_entity_poly.pdbx_seq_one_letter_code
_entity_poly.pdbx_strand_id
1 'polypeptide(L)'
;MDGLQELQRLLDESGDRDNPGAEDLKKLMEDVKTIAVVGISRNPEKPARRVPAYLASKGYDVIPVNPFVDEILGKRAKDSLKDVSEPVDMVLVFRPSEEAAEIAKAAMERDERPVIWLQKGIRADEEAAIARGLGFTVVQDLCAYEVHKALKPA
;
A
#
# COMPACT_ATOMS: atom_id res chain seq x y z
N MET A 1 -10.48 3.06 -22.57
CA MET A 1 -11.36 2.78 -21.41
C MET A 1 -11.24 3.94 -20.47
N ASP A 2 -12.36 4.36 -19.89
CA ASP A 2 -12.36 5.36 -18.83
C ASP A 2 -11.58 4.79 -17.62
N GLY A 3 -10.78 5.63 -16.95
CA GLY A 3 -9.95 5.18 -15.82
C GLY A 3 -10.78 4.61 -14.68
N LEU A 4 -11.98 5.13 -14.47
CA LEU A 4 -12.92 4.61 -13.47
C LEU A 4 -13.50 3.24 -13.84
N GLN A 5 -13.73 2.98 -15.13
CA GLN A 5 -14.15 1.65 -15.59
C GLN A 5 -13.05 0.61 -15.37
N GLU A 6 -11.80 0.98 -15.60
CA GLU A 6 -10.66 0.10 -15.34
C GLU A 6 -10.47 -0.14 -13.84
N LEU A 7 -10.66 0.88 -12.99
CA LEU A 7 -10.67 0.69 -11.55
C LEU A 7 -11.80 -0.24 -11.09
N GLN A 8 -13.00 -0.09 -11.64
CA GLN A 8 -14.11 -1.00 -11.33
C GLN A 8 -13.76 -2.44 -11.70
N ARG A 9 -13.15 -2.67 -12.87
CA ARG A 9 -12.68 -4.00 -13.28
C ARG A 9 -11.67 -4.58 -12.27
N LEU A 10 -10.71 -3.77 -11.82
CA LEU A 10 -9.71 -4.21 -10.83
C LEU A 10 -10.35 -4.54 -9.46
N LEU A 11 -11.35 -3.75 -9.03
CA LEU A 11 -12.12 -4.00 -7.82
C LEU A 11 -12.93 -5.31 -7.92
N ASP A 12 -13.58 -5.55 -9.06
CA ASP A 12 -14.34 -6.77 -9.32
C ASP A 12 -13.44 -8.03 -9.33
N GLU A 13 -12.17 -7.87 -9.70
CA GLU A 13 -11.14 -8.92 -9.66
C GLU A 13 -10.50 -9.10 -8.28
N SER A 14 -10.65 -8.11 -7.39
CA SER A 14 -10.11 -8.19 -6.04
C SER A 14 -10.92 -9.14 -5.16
N GLY A 15 -10.27 -9.84 -4.26
CA GLY A 15 -10.92 -10.77 -3.33
C GLY A 15 -11.73 -10.11 -2.21
N ASP A 16 -11.75 -8.77 -2.12
CA ASP A 16 -12.41 -8.04 -1.04
C ASP A 16 -13.48 -7.06 -1.53
N ARG A 17 -14.73 -7.30 -1.11
CA ARG A 17 -15.91 -6.49 -1.46
C ARG A 17 -16.02 -5.20 -0.63
N ASP A 18 -15.25 -5.10 0.45
CA ASP A 18 -15.23 -3.94 1.35
C ASP A 18 -14.09 -2.97 1.01
N ASN A 19 -13.42 -3.16 -0.14
CA ASN A 19 -12.50 -2.17 -0.70
C ASN A 19 -13.24 -0.86 -1.02
N PRO A 20 -12.57 0.31 -0.91
CA PRO A 20 -13.15 1.59 -1.33
C PRO A 20 -13.58 1.55 -2.80
N GLY A 21 -14.65 2.26 -3.16
CA GLY A 21 -15.13 2.34 -4.53
C GLY A 21 -14.13 3.04 -5.47
N ALA A 22 -14.35 2.93 -6.78
CA ALA A 22 -13.42 3.48 -7.79
C ALA A 22 -13.14 4.98 -7.62
N GLU A 23 -14.16 5.79 -7.33
CA GLU A 23 -14.01 7.23 -7.08
C GLU A 23 -13.26 7.52 -5.76
N ASP A 24 -13.51 6.72 -4.72
CA ASP A 24 -12.80 6.86 -3.45
C ASP A 24 -11.33 6.48 -3.58
N LEU A 25 -11.03 5.40 -4.33
CA LEU A 25 -9.65 5.01 -4.65
C LEU A 25 -8.94 6.09 -5.47
N LYS A 26 -9.64 6.72 -6.42
CA LYS A 26 -9.08 7.84 -7.18
C LYS A 26 -8.66 8.96 -6.25
N LYS A 27 -9.59 9.44 -5.42
CA LYS A 27 -9.34 10.53 -4.47
C LYS A 27 -8.23 10.16 -3.47
N LEU A 28 -8.26 8.95 -2.94
CA LEU A 28 -7.23 8.42 -2.03
C LEU A 28 -5.84 8.51 -2.66
N MET A 29 -5.68 8.06 -3.91
CA MET A 29 -4.38 8.10 -4.59
C MET A 29 -3.91 9.52 -4.95
N GLU A 30 -4.84 10.47 -5.10
CA GLU A 30 -4.55 11.90 -5.29
C GLU A 30 -4.09 12.57 -3.98
N ASP A 31 -4.64 12.15 -2.83
CA ASP A 31 -4.36 12.71 -1.51
C ASP A 31 -3.07 12.14 -0.90
N VAL A 32 -2.76 10.86 -1.13
CA VAL A 32 -1.55 10.19 -0.61
C VAL A 32 -0.27 10.82 -1.18
N LYS A 33 0.71 11.10 -0.32
CA LYS A 33 2.03 11.61 -0.72
C LYS A 33 3.17 10.73 -0.20
N THR A 34 3.10 10.30 1.06
CA THR A 34 4.15 9.54 1.74
C THR A 34 3.72 8.09 1.94
N ILE A 35 4.55 7.15 1.50
CA ILE A 35 4.22 5.72 1.49
C ILE A 35 5.30 4.93 2.21
N ALA A 36 4.99 4.34 3.37
CA ALA A 36 5.85 3.35 3.99
C ALA A 36 5.66 2.00 3.31
N VAL A 37 6.71 1.44 2.72
CA VAL A 37 6.64 0.18 1.98
C VAL A 37 7.26 -0.94 2.79
N VAL A 38 6.40 -1.75 3.41
CA VAL A 38 6.79 -2.87 4.27
C VAL A 38 7.04 -4.11 3.43
N GLY A 39 8.27 -4.63 3.50
CA GLY A 39 8.70 -5.79 2.71
C GLY A 39 9.23 -5.42 1.32
N ILE A 40 9.69 -4.18 1.12
CA ILE A 40 10.31 -3.76 -0.14
C ILE A 40 11.52 -4.64 -0.48
N SER A 41 11.58 -5.15 -1.71
CA SER A 41 12.61 -6.12 -2.13
C SER A 41 13.87 -5.44 -2.67
N ARG A 42 15.06 -5.96 -2.36
CA ARG A 42 16.31 -5.56 -3.05
C ARG A 42 16.38 -6.02 -4.51
N ASN A 43 15.68 -7.10 -4.86
CA ASN A 43 15.67 -7.63 -6.22
C ASN A 43 14.77 -6.74 -7.12
N PRO A 44 15.33 -6.08 -8.15
CA PRO A 44 14.61 -5.18 -9.05
C PRO A 44 13.51 -5.86 -9.88
N GLU A 45 13.55 -7.18 -10.04
CA GLU A 45 12.56 -7.91 -10.83
C GLU A 45 11.27 -8.21 -10.05
N LYS A 46 11.34 -8.20 -8.71
CA LYS A 46 10.17 -8.52 -7.87
C LYS A 46 9.14 -7.39 -7.88
N PRO A 47 7.82 -7.70 -7.85
CA PRO A 47 6.77 -6.69 -7.70
C PRO A 47 7.00 -5.76 -6.50
N ALA A 48 7.45 -6.33 -5.37
CA ALA A 48 7.84 -5.62 -4.15
C ALA A 48 9.01 -4.64 -4.32
N ARG A 49 9.62 -4.54 -5.51
CA ARG A 49 10.61 -3.52 -5.86
C ARG A 49 10.14 -2.65 -7.02
N ARG A 50 9.51 -3.24 -8.04
CA ARG A 50 9.02 -2.54 -9.23
C ARG A 50 7.88 -1.56 -8.91
N VAL A 51 6.92 -1.97 -8.09
CA VAL A 51 5.76 -1.14 -7.75
C VAL A 51 6.17 0.07 -6.92
N PRO A 52 6.95 -0.07 -5.83
CA PRO A 52 7.48 1.09 -5.09
C PRO A 52 8.35 2.01 -5.94
N ALA A 53 9.21 1.45 -6.80
CA ALA A 53 10.05 2.25 -7.69
C ALA A 53 9.22 3.07 -8.68
N TYR A 54 8.16 2.47 -9.22
CA TYR A 54 7.21 3.18 -10.05
C TYR A 54 6.55 4.33 -9.28
N LEU A 55 6.01 4.08 -8.08
CA LEU A 55 5.36 5.13 -7.29
C LEU A 55 6.35 6.25 -6.95
N ALA A 56 7.58 5.93 -6.55
CA ALA A 56 8.65 6.92 -6.37
C ALA A 56 8.90 7.74 -7.64
N SER A 57 8.95 7.11 -8.82
CA SER A 57 9.10 7.82 -10.10
C SER A 57 7.91 8.73 -10.47
N LYS A 58 6.76 8.55 -9.81
CA LYS A 58 5.56 9.38 -9.97
C LYS A 58 5.45 10.48 -8.93
N GLY A 59 6.46 10.63 -8.06
CA GLY A 59 6.56 11.71 -7.09
C GLY A 59 6.06 11.38 -5.69
N TYR A 60 5.66 10.12 -5.43
CA TYR A 60 5.36 9.68 -4.06
C TYR A 60 6.64 9.55 -3.25
N ASP A 61 6.60 9.98 -2.00
CA ASP A 61 7.70 9.84 -1.05
C ASP A 61 7.71 8.43 -0.45
N VAL A 62 8.47 7.52 -1.06
CA VAL A 62 8.55 6.12 -0.61
C VAL A 62 9.54 5.99 0.54
N ILE A 63 9.13 5.43 1.68
CA ILE A 63 9.98 5.08 2.82
C ILE A 63 10.17 3.56 2.83
N PRO A 64 11.39 3.05 2.58
CA PRO A 64 11.64 1.62 2.55
C PRO A 64 11.66 1.01 3.97
N VAL A 65 10.91 -0.08 4.17
CA VAL A 65 10.92 -0.86 5.42
C VAL A 65 11.30 -2.31 5.11
N ASN A 66 12.53 -2.69 5.47
CA ASN A 66 13.09 -4.03 5.29
C ASN A 66 14.37 -4.17 6.16
N PRO A 67 14.40 -5.07 7.16
CA PRO A 67 15.54 -5.22 8.08
C PRO A 67 16.77 -5.90 7.49
N PHE A 68 16.71 -6.37 6.25
CA PHE A 68 17.79 -7.15 5.61
C PHE A 68 18.60 -6.34 4.59
N VAL A 69 18.40 -5.02 4.53
CA VAL A 69 19.01 -4.12 3.55
C VAL A 69 19.26 -2.76 4.19
N ASP A 70 20.38 -2.12 3.87
CA ASP A 70 20.69 -0.81 4.46
C ASP A 70 20.01 0.34 3.70
N GLU A 71 19.96 0.25 2.36
CA GLU A 71 19.45 1.31 1.50
C GLU A 71 18.70 0.74 0.29
N ILE A 72 17.54 1.33 -0.02
CA ILE A 72 16.78 1.05 -1.24
C ILE A 72 16.22 2.37 -1.77
N LEU A 73 16.23 2.55 -3.10
CA LEU A 73 15.71 3.76 -3.76
C LEU A 73 16.40 5.06 -3.29
N GLY A 74 17.68 4.99 -2.90
CA GLY A 74 18.42 6.16 -2.41
C GLY A 74 18.06 6.58 -0.99
N LYS A 75 17.33 5.74 -0.25
CA LYS A 75 16.88 6.00 1.13
C LYS A 75 17.25 4.86 2.05
N ARG A 76 17.67 5.21 3.27
CA ARG A 76 17.95 4.24 4.33
C ARG A 76 16.68 3.44 4.66
N ALA A 77 16.79 2.12 4.64
CA ALA A 77 15.69 1.26 5.05
C ALA A 77 15.55 1.22 6.57
N LYS A 78 14.31 1.20 7.03
CA LYS A 78 13.95 0.97 8.43
C LYS A 78 13.77 -0.53 8.68
N ASP A 79 14.08 -1.00 9.88
CA ASP A 79 13.95 -2.41 10.23
C ASP A 79 12.48 -2.83 10.38
N SER A 80 11.66 -1.93 10.90
CA SER A 80 10.22 -2.14 11.08
C SER A 80 9.40 -0.89 10.79
N LEU A 81 8.08 -1.03 10.67
CA LEU A 81 7.16 0.11 10.55
C LEU A 81 7.21 1.02 11.79
N LYS A 82 7.56 0.46 12.96
CA LYS A 82 7.69 1.21 14.22
C LYS A 82 8.89 2.16 14.22
N ASP A 83 9.91 1.87 13.41
CA ASP A 83 11.10 2.73 13.26
C ASP A 83 10.91 3.87 12.25
N VAL A 84 9.72 3.96 11.63
CA VAL A 84 9.33 5.08 10.77
C VAL A 84 8.78 6.20 11.65
N SER A 85 9.62 7.21 11.89
CA SER A 85 9.31 8.41 12.67
C SER A 85 8.54 9.47 11.90
N GLU A 86 8.65 9.43 10.58
CA GLU A 86 8.02 10.36 9.65
C GLU A 86 6.51 10.06 9.55
N PRO A 87 5.64 11.08 9.37
CA PRO A 87 4.22 10.85 9.09
C PRO A 87 4.03 10.05 7.80
N VAL A 88 3.10 9.10 7.80
CA VAL A 88 2.82 8.23 6.65
C VAL A 88 1.36 8.37 6.24
N ASP A 89 1.10 8.60 4.95
CA ASP A 89 -0.28 8.64 4.42
C ASP A 89 -0.78 7.22 4.08
N MET A 90 0.13 6.33 3.67
CA MET A 90 -0.18 4.95 3.31
C MET A 90 0.91 3.95 3.73
N VAL A 91 0.51 2.84 4.34
CA VAL A 91 1.35 1.67 4.59
C VAL A 91 1.08 0.64 3.49
N LEU A 92 2.02 0.46 2.57
CA LEU A 92 1.94 -0.48 1.46
C LEU A 92 2.70 -1.78 1.78
N VAL A 93 1.97 -2.88 1.89
CA VAL A 93 2.47 -4.16 2.42
C VAL A 93 2.74 -5.16 1.29
N PHE A 94 3.95 -5.70 1.27
CA PHE A 94 4.40 -6.78 0.37
C PHE A 94 4.81 -8.06 1.10
N ARG A 95 4.51 -8.17 2.40
CA ARG A 95 4.73 -9.39 3.19
C ARG A 95 3.55 -10.34 3.03
N PRO A 96 3.77 -11.66 3.08
CA PRO A 96 2.69 -12.65 2.97
C PRO A 96 1.56 -12.43 3.99
N SER A 97 0.38 -12.95 3.70
CA SER A 97 -0.82 -12.80 4.55
C SER A 97 -0.60 -13.24 6.00
N GLU A 98 0.25 -14.24 6.23
CA GLU A 98 0.63 -14.72 7.56
C GLU A 98 1.37 -13.66 8.40
N GLU A 99 1.99 -12.68 7.76
CA GLU A 99 2.69 -11.55 8.40
C GLU A 99 1.90 -10.24 8.29
N ALA A 100 0.96 -10.14 7.36
CA ALA A 100 0.18 -8.92 7.09
C ALA A 100 -0.66 -8.48 8.30
N ALA A 101 -1.16 -9.44 9.09
CA ALA A 101 -1.91 -9.19 10.32
C ALA A 101 -1.15 -8.28 11.31
N GLU A 102 0.09 -8.64 11.64
CA GLU A 102 0.91 -7.87 12.58
C GLU A 102 1.31 -6.49 12.02
N ILE A 103 1.47 -6.39 10.70
CA ILE A 103 1.75 -5.12 10.03
C ILE A 103 0.53 -4.20 10.06
N ALA A 104 -0.67 -4.75 9.82
CA ALA A 104 -1.93 -4.00 9.93
C ALA A 104 -2.14 -3.50 11.37
N LYS A 105 -1.87 -4.34 12.39
CA LYS A 105 -1.89 -3.91 13.80
C LYS A 105 -0.90 -2.77 14.07
N ALA A 106 0.34 -2.91 13.61
CA ALA A 106 1.33 -1.85 13.76
C ALA A 106 0.95 -0.55 13.02
N ALA A 107 0.24 -0.65 11.88
CA ALA A 107 -0.30 0.53 11.19
C ALA A 107 -1.45 1.18 11.97
N MET A 108 -2.29 0.39 12.64
CA MET A 108 -3.38 0.89 13.51
C MET A 108 -2.87 1.59 14.78
N GLU A 109 -1.64 1.32 15.21
CA GLU A 109 -0.99 2.02 16.33
C GLU A 109 -0.55 3.46 15.96
N ARG A 110 -0.62 3.86 14.68
CA ARG A 110 -0.16 5.16 14.21
C ARG A 110 -1.25 6.23 14.30
N ASP A 111 -0.91 7.38 14.90
CA ASP A 111 -1.85 8.47 15.19
C ASP A 111 -2.43 9.13 13.92
N GLU A 112 -1.66 9.19 12.84
CA GLU A 112 -2.07 9.79 11.57
C GLU A 112 -3.08 8.95 10.78
N ARG A 113 -3.34 7.71 11.22
CA ARG A 113 -4.29 6.77 10.60
C ARG A 113 -4.04 6.53 9.10
N PRO A 114 -2.86 6.01 8.73
CA PRO A 114 -2.53 5.78 7.33
C PRO A 114 -3.53 4.82 6.67
N VAL A 115 -3.67 4.94 5.36
CA VAL A 115 -4.30 3.90 4.54
C VAL A 115 -3.49 2.61 4.70
N ILE A 116 -4.14 1.51 5.03
CA ILE A 116 -3.50 0.18 5.06
C ILE A 116 -3.73 -0.46 3.70
N TRP A 117 -2.68 -0.62 2.91
CA TRP A 117 -2.74 -1.23 1.58
C TRP A 117 -2.04 -2.58 1.56
N LEU A 118 -2.81 -3.66 1.55
CA LEU A 118 -2.31 -5.02 1.36
C LEU A 118 -2.28 -5.31 -0.15
N GLN A 119 -1.07 -5.47 -0.69
CA GLN A 119 -0.90 -5.63 -2.13
C GLN A 119 -1.61 -6.89 -2.66
N LYS A 120 -1.99 -6.89 -3.95
CA LYS A 120 -2.50 -8.06 -4.70
C LYS A 120 -1.92 -9.40 -4.22
N GLY A 121 -2.81 -10.32 -3.86
CA GLY A 121 -2.52 -11.63 -3.30
C GLY A 121 -2.34 -11.67 -1.77
N ILE A 122 -2.39 -10.52 -1.08
CA ILE A 122 -2.19 -10.40 0.36
C ILE A 122 -3.50 -9.95 1.01
N ARG A 123 -3.87 -10.64 2.09
CA ARG A 123 -5.08 -10.39 2.86
C ARG A 123 -4.82 -10.56 4.35
N ALA A 124 -5.58 -9.83 5.15
CA ALA A 124 -5.66 -9.99 6.61
C ALA A 124 -7.09 -9.65 7.02
N ASP A 125 -8.04 -10.53 6.67
CA ASP A 125 -9.47 -10.21 6.70
C ASP A 125 -9.99 -9.79 8.09
N GLU A 126 -9.50 -10.44 9.15
CA GLU A 126 -9.86 -10.09 10.53
C GLU A 126 -9.32 -8.71 10.90
N GLU A 127 -8.03 -8.45 10.70
CA GLU A 127 -7.42 -7.16 10.97
C GLU A 127 -7.98 -6.04 10.09
N ALA A 128 -8.33 -6.34 8.83
CA ALA A 128 -8.96 -5.40 7.93
C ALA A 128 -10.35 -4.98 8.45
N ALA A 129 -11.16 -5.93 8.91
CA ALA A 129 -12.46 -5.64 9.50
C ALA A 129 -12.33 -4.81 10.78
N ILE A 130 -11.37 -5.15 11.65
CA ILE A 130 -11.08 -4.38 12.87
C ILE A 130 -10.66 -2.95 12.52
N ALA A 131 -9.70 -2.79 11.61
CA ALA A 131 -9.18 -1.49 11.18
C ALA A 131 -10.30 -0.61 10.61
N ARG A 132 -11.16 -1.16 9.74
CA ARG A 132 -12.35 -0.46 9.21
C ARG A 132 -13.29 -0.05 10.33
N GLY A 133 -13.54 -0.92 11.32
CA GLY A 133 -14.36 -0.60 12.49
C GLY A 133 -13.79 0.53 13.36
N LEU A 134 -12.47 0.71 13.35
CA LEU A 134 -11.76 1.82 14.00
C LEU A 134 -11.68 3.09 13.14
N GLY A 135 -12.21 3.05 11.91
CA GLY A 135 -12.25 4.17 10.98
C GLY A 135 -11.01 4.32 10.11
N PHE A 136 -10.19 3.27 9.97
CA PHE A 136 -9.10 3.26 8.99
C PHE A 136 -9.63 2.88 7.61
N THR A 137 -9.01 3.43 6.57
CA THR A 137 -9.20 2.94 5.21
C THR A 137 -8.28 1.75 4.97
N VAL A 138 -8.85 0.63 4.54
CA VAL A 138 -8.12 -0.59 4.20
C VAL A 138 -8.41 -0.97 2.76
N VAL A 139 -7.35 -1.15 1.98
CA VAL A 139 -7.37 -1.72 0.64
C VAL A 139 -6.64 -3.05 0.70
N GLN A 140 -7.25 -4.15 0.27
CA GLN A 140 -6.57 -5.44 0.19
C GLN A 140 -6.80 -6.16 -1.13
N ASP A 141 -5.87 -7.04 -1.46
CA ASP A 141 -5.85 -7.82 -2.70
C ASP A 141 -5.92 -6.94 -3.97
N LEU A 142 -5.26 -5.78 -3.95
CA LEU A 142 -5.27 -4.83 -5.07
C LEU A 142 -3.86 -4.33 -5.37
N CYS A 143 -3.51 -4.16 -6.64
CA CYS A 143 -2.19 -3.71 -7.04
C CYS A 143 -2.12 -2.17 -7.11
N ALA A 144 -1.37 -1.53 -6.22
CA ALA A 144 -1.22 -0.07 -6.21
C ALA A 144 -0.66 0.51 -7.53
N TYR A 145 0.18 -0.24 -8.25
CA TYR A 145 0.62 0.14 -9.59
C TYR A 145 -0.52 0.13 -10.60
N GLU A 146 -1.32 -0.94 -10.65
CA GLU A 146 -2.43 -1.08 -11.61
C GLU A 146 -3.47 0.01 -11.36
N VAL A 147 -3.81 0.27 -10.09
CA VAL A 147 -4.71 1.35 -9.67
C VAL A 147 -4.19 2.71 -10.10
N HIS A 148 -2.95 3.07 -9.77
CA HIS A 148 -2.39 4.34 -10.19
C HIS A 148 -2.30 4.46 -11.72
N LYS A 149 -2.03 3.37 -12.44
CA LYS A 149 -1.96 3.37 -13.90
C LYS A 149 -3.32 3.62 -14.55
N ALA A 150 -4.40 3.06 -13.98
CA ALA A 150 -5.76 3.27 -14.45
C ALA A 150 -6.21 4.73 -14.32
N LEU A 151 -5.70 5.45 -13.31
CA LEU A 151 -6.03 6.85 -13.03
C LEU A 151 -5.34 7.89 -13.93
N LYS A 152 -4.27 7.50 -14.64
CA LYS A 152 -3.57 8.43 -15.53
C LYS A 152 -4.26 8.44 -16.91
N PRO A 153 -4.52 9.61 -17.50
CA PRO A 153 -4.90 9.66 -18.92
C PRO A 153 -3.76 9.07 -19.76
N ALA A 154 -4.15 8.33 -20.80
CA ALA A 154 -3.25 7.69 -21.76
C ALA A 154 -2.38 8.71 -22.51
#